data_AF-G9KEY4-F1
#
_entry.id   AF-G9KEY4-F1
#
_cell.length_a   1.000
_cell.length_b   1.000
_cell.length_c   1.000
_cell.angle_alpha   90.00
_cell.angle_beta   90.00
_cell.angle_gamma   90.00
#
_symmetry.space_group_name_H-M   'P 1'
#
loop_
_entity.id
_entity.type
_entity.pdbx_description
1 polymer ?
#
loop_
_entity_poly.entity_id
_entity_poly.type
_entity_poly.pdbx_seq_one_letter_code
_entity_poly.pdbx_strand_id
1 'polypeptide(L)'
;AYFLVLMVFVHLYLGNVLALLLFVHYSNGDESSDPGPQHRAQGPGPAPTLGPLARLEGIKVGHERKVQLVADRDHFIRTLSLKPLLFEIPGFLSDEECRLIIHLAQMKGLQRSQILPTEEYEEAMGTMQVSQLDLFRLLDQNHDGRLQLREVLAQTRLGNGRWMTPENIQEMYSAIKADPDGDGVLSLQEFSKMDLRDFHKYMKGHKAASSELVRNSHHTWLYQGEGAHHVMRAIRQRVLRLTRLSPEIVELSEPLQVVRYGEGGHYHAHVDSGPVYPETICSHTKLIANESVPFETSCRYMTVLFYLNNVTGGGETVFPVADNRTYDEMSLIQDDVDLRDTRRHCDKGNLRVKPRQGTAVFWYNYLPDGQGWVGDVDDYSLHGGCLVTSGTKWIANNWINVDPSRARQALFQQEMARLAQEGGTDSQPEWALDRAYRDARVEL
;
A
#
# COMPACT_ATOMS: atom_id res chain seq x y z
N ALA A 1 -31.05 60.06 11.92
CA ALA A 1 -30.26 59.23 10.98
C ALA A 1 -29.99 57.84 11.56
N TYR A 2 -28.93 57.65 12.36
CA TYR A 2 -28.40 56.32 12.76
C TYR A 2 -29.46 55.32 13.29
N PHE A 3 -30.34 55.74 14.19
CA PHE A 3 -31.38 54.88 14.79
C PHE A 3 -32.40 54.32 13.76
N LEU A 4 -32.68 55.08 12.69
CA LEU A 4 -33.58 54.68 11.60
C LEU A 4 -32.93 53.58 10.73
N VAL A 5 -31.64 53.70 10.46
CA VAL A 5 -30.86 52.68 9.73
C VAL A 5 -30.80 51.39 10.56
N LEU A 6 -30.52 51.49 11.86
CA LEU A 6 -30.48 50.34 12.75
C LEU A 6 -31.82 49.59 12.79
N MET A 7 -32.94 50.33 12.86
CA MET A 7 -34.29 49.73 12.79
C MET A 7 -34.52 48.97 11.48
N VAL A 8 -34.12 49.51 10.32
CA VAL A 8 -34.28 48.82 9.02
C VAL A 8 -33.52 47.50 8.99
N PHE A 9 -32.27 47.47 9.46
CA PHE A 9 -31.49 46.22 9.54
C PHE A 9 -32.10 45.19 10.51
N VAL A 10 -32.63 45.62 11.65
CA VAL A 10 -33.32 44.71 12.59
C VAL A 10 -34.60 44.11 11.97
N HIS A 11 -35.39 44.89 11.24
CA HIS A 11 -36.60 44.38 10.56
C HIS A 11 -36.26 43.43 9.41
N LEU A 12 -35.21 43.72 8.62
CA LEU A 12 -34.71 42.81 7.59
C LEU A 12 -34.19 41.49 8.18
N TYR A 13 -33.45 41.54 9.29
CA TYR A 13 -32.96 40.35 9.98
C TYR A 13 -34.11 39.49 10.52
N LEU A 14 -35.07 40.09 11.21
CA LEU A 14 -36.27 39.39 11.71
C LEU A 14 -37.10 38.80 10.56
N GLY A 15 -37.26 39.52 9.45
CA GLY A 15 -37.95 39.03 8.25
C GLY A 15 -37.27 37.79 7.64
N ASN A 16 -35.94 37.82 7.51
CA ASN A 16 -35.18 36.68 6.99
C ASN A 16 -35.24 35.46 7.93
N VAL A 17 -35.19 35.66 9.25
CA VAL A 17 -35.33 34.56 10.23
C VAL A 17 -36.74 33.96 10.18
N LEU A 18 -37.80 34.79 10.09
CA LEU A 18 -39.18 34.32 9.92
C LEU A 18 -39.38 33.56 8.60
N ALA A 19 -38.79 34.04 7.50
CA ALA A 19 -38.83 33.35 6.21
C ALA A 19 -38.12 31.99 6.27
N LEU A 20 -36.98 31.89 6.95
CA LEU A 20 -36.25 30.64 7.13
C LEU A 20 -37.04 29.63 7.98
N LEU A 21 -37.68 30.10 9.06
CA LEU A 21 -38.53 29.26 9.92
C LEU A 21 -39.79 28.78 9.18
N LEU A 22 -40.43 29.65 8.38
CA LEU A 22 -41.54 29.27 7.51
C LEU A 22 -41.11 28.26 6.45
N PHE A 23 -39.94 28.42 5.84
CA PHE A 23 -39.39 27.46 4.87
C PHE A 23 -39.15 26.09 5.52
N VAL A 24 -38.52 26.04 6.71
CA VAL A 24 -38.31 24.80 7.47
C VAL A 24 -39.62 24.15 7.91
N HIS A 25 -40.65 24.95 8.25
CA HIS A 25 -41.97 24.43 8.61
C HIS A 25 -42.70 23.83 7.41
N TYR A 26 -42.76 24.53 6.27
CA TYR A 26 -43.35 24.03 5.03
C TYR A 26 -42.56 22.87 4.40
N SER A 27 -41.24 22.75 4.64
CA SER A 27 -40.44 21.61 4.17
C SER A 27 -40.67 20.31 4.96
N ASN A 28 -41.36 20.38 6.11
CA ASN A 28 -41.55 19.24 7.03
C ASN A 28 -43.04 19.04 7.40
N GLY A 29 -43.98 19.47 6.55
CA GLY A 29 -45.42 19.42 6.81
C GLY A 29 -46.19 18.53 5.84
N ASP A 30 -46.92 17.56 6.40
CA ASP A 30 -48.06 16.80 5.83
C ASP A 30 -47.91 16.11 4.45
N GLU A 31 -47.46 14.86 4.46
CA GLU A 31 -48.03 13.82 3.58
C GLU A 31 -48.98 12.91 4.37
N SER A 32 -50.29 13.11 4.23
CA SER A 32 -51.30 12.16 4.73
C SER A 32 -52.60 12.18 3.92
N SER A 33 -52.69 11.44 2.82
CA SER A 33 -53.98 10.96 2.28
C SER A 33 -53.87 9.80 1.28
N ASP A 34 -54.43 8.66 1.69
CA ASP A 34 -54.92 7.47 0.95
C ASP A 34 -53.99 6.65 0.00
N PRO A 35 -54.11 5.30 -0.03
CA PRO A 35 -53.18 4.43 -0.76
C PRO A 35 -53.70 3.97 -2.14
N GLY A 36 -53.00 4.36 -3.21
CA GLY A 36 -53.02 3.65 -4.49
C GLY A 36 -52.00 2.49 -4.52
N PRO A 37 -52.25 1.38 -5.23
CA PRO A 37 -51.36 0.21 -5.25
C PRO A 37 -50.12 0.45 -6.14
N GLN A 38 -49.13 1.17 -5.63
CA GLN A 38 -47.82 1.31 -6.27
C GLN A 38 -46.84 0.24 -5.81
N HIS A 39 -46.05 -0.31 -6.74
CA HIS A 39 -44.98 -1.26 -6.41
C HIS A 39 -43.93 -0.59 -5.52
N ARG A 40 -43.68 -1.17 -4.34
CA ARG A 40 -42.54 -0.77 -3.50
C ARG A 40 -41.22 -1.14 -4.18
N ALA A 41 -40.62 -0.18 -4.87
CA ALA A 41 -39.17 -0.13 -4.95
C ALA A 41 -38.65 0.00 -3.52
N GLN A 42 -37.77 -0.91 -3.09
CA GLN A 42 -37.14 -0.81 -1.78
C GLN A 42 -36.07 0.29 -1.86
N GLY A 43 -36.18 1.30 -1.00
CA GLY A 43 -35.06 2.22 -0.77
C GLY A 43 -33.85 1.45 -0.22
N PRO A 44 -32.62 1.95 -0.39
CA PRO A 44 -31.43 1.29 0.13
C PRO A 44 -31.56 1.13 1.65
N GLY A 45 -31.49 -0.12 2.12
CA GLY A 45 -31.49 -0.42 3.55
C GLY A 45 -30.26 0.16 4.25
N PRO A 46 -30.27 0.28 5.59
CA PRO A 46 -29.09 0.70 6.34
C PRO A 46 -27.92 -0.24 6.01
N ALA A 47 -26.77 0.33 5.64
CA ALA A 47 -25.61 -0.43 5.19
C ALA A 47 -25.16 -1.45 6.26
N PRO A 48 -24.84 -2.69 5.89
CA PRO A 48 -24.54 -3.75 6.84
C PRO A 48 -23.26 -3.43 7.63
N THR A 49 -23.40 -3.31 8.95
CA THR A 49 -22.27 -2.99 9.84
C THR A 49 -21.36 -4.19 10.03
N LEU A 50 -20.33 -4.30 9.18
CA LEU A 50 -19.23 -5.27 9.32
C LEU A 50 -18.68 -5.26 10.76
N GLY A 51 -18.38 -6.44 11.30
CA GLY A 51 -17.82 -6.60 12.64
C GLY A 51 -16.39 -6.02 12.78
N PRO A 52 -15.84 -5.98 14.01
CA PRO A 52 -14.46 -5.55 14.21
C PRO A 52 -13.46 -6.54 13.58
N LEU A 53 -12.35 -6.02 13.07
CA LEU A 53 -11.27 -6.79 12.47
C LEU A 53 -10.49 -7.58 13.52
N ALA A 54 -10.17 -8.84 13.19
CA ALA A 54 -9.32 -9.68 14.02
C ALA A 54 -7.85 -9.24 13.94
N ARG A 55 -7.30 -8.77 15.08
CA ARG A 55 -5.88 -8.44 15.24
C ARG A 55 -5.23 -9.35 16.28
N LEU A 56 -4.20 -10.10 15.88
CA LEU A 56 -3.51 -11.05 16.77
C LEU A 56 -2.58 -10.32 17.74
N GLU A 57 -2.68 -10.60 19.03
CA GLU A 57 -1.81 -9.98 20.05
C GLU A 57 -0.36 -10.46 19.95
N GLY A 58 0.60 -9.52 19.91
CA GLY A 58 2.03 -9.85 19.93
C GLY A 58 2.52 -10.39 21.28
N ILE A 59 1.93 -9.93 22.38
CA ILE A 59 2.31 -10.19 23.78
C ILE A 59 3.74 -9.72 24.12
N LYS A 60 4.76 -10.33 23.54
CA LYS A 60 6.18 -9.89 23.60
C LYS A 60 7.00 -10.56 22.50
N VAL A 61 8.13 -9.95 22.14
CA VAL A 61 9.15 -10.58 21.26
C VAL A 61 9.53 -11.96 21.80
N GLY A 62 9.60 -12.96 20.91
CA GLY A 62 9.90 -14.35 21.25
C GLY A 62 8.80 -15.09 22.01
N HIS A 63 7.58 -14.53 22.14
CA HIS A 63 6.43 -15.32 22.55
C HIS A 63 6.03 -16.30 21.43
N GLU A 64 5.79 -17.55 21.80
CA GLU A 64 5.26 -18.58 20.91
C GLU A 64 3.89 -19.08 21.38
N ARG A 65 2.95 -19.23 20.44
CA ARG A 65 1.63 -19.85 20.67
C ARG A 65 1.35 -20.95 19.64
N LYS A 66 0.86 -22.10 20.10
CA LYS A 66 0.37 -23.17 19.21
C LYS A 66 -0.88 -22.69 18.46
N VAL A 67 -0.99 -23.04 17.18
CA VAL A 67 -2.16 -22.84 16.32
C VAL A 67 -2.41 -24.08 15.46
N GLN A 68 -3.67 -24.47 15.30
CA GLN A 68 -4.08 -25.55 14.40
C GLN A 68 -4.52 -24.95 13.06
N LEU A 69 -3.65 -25.02 12.05
CA LEU A 69 -3.94 -24.51 10.70
C LEU A 69 -4.31 -25.62 9.70
N VAL A 70 -3.93 -26.85 10.01
CA VAL A 70 -4.21 -28.09 9.29
C VAL A 70 -4.38 -29.23 10.31
N ALA A 71 -4.98 -30.35 9.89
CA ALA A 71 -5.36 -31.45 10.80
C ALA A 71 -4.23 -32.44 11.10
N ASP A 72 -3.20 -32.49 10.25
CA ASP A 72 -2.09 -33.45 10.27
C ASP A 72 -0.91 -33.01 11.14
N ARG A 73 -0.78 -31.70 11.42
CA ARG A 73 0.37 -31.14 12.14
C ARG A 73 0.03 -29.86 12.90
N ASP A 74 0.81 -29.63 13.95
CA ASP A 74 0.79 -28.42 14.75
C ASP A 74 1.65 -27.32 14.11
N HIS A 75 1.19 -26.07 14.20
CA HIS A 75 1.97 -24.89 13.86
C HIS A 75 2.18 -24.03 15.11
N PHE A 76 3.25 -23.24 15.11
CA PHE A 76 3.56 -22.29 16.18
C PHE A 76 3.74 -20.91 15.57
N ILE A 77 3.04 -19.91 16.15
CA ILE A 77 3.20 -18.51 15.78
C ILE A 77 4.18 -17.88 16.77
N ARG A 78 5.31 -17.38 16.26
CA ARG A 78 6.37 -16.72 17.02
C ARG A 78 6.36 -15.23 16.77
N THR A 79 6.17 -14.41 17.80
CA THR A 79 6.25 -12.95 17.69
C THR A 79 7.69 -12.52 17.42
N LEU A 80 7.93 -11.79 16.33
CA LEU A 80 9.24 -11.26 15.94
C LEU A 80 9.45 -9.81 16.42
N SER A 81 8.43 -8.96 16.29
CA SER A 81 8.41 -7.59 16.80
C SER A 81 6.99 -7.13 17.16
N LEU A 82 6.88 -6.04 17.93
CA LEU A 82 5.60 -5.40 18.27
C LEU A 82 5.33 -4.15 17.42
N LYS A 83 6.38 -3.48 16.94
CA LYS A 83 6.37 -2.40 15.94
C LYS A 83 7.34 -2.74 14.79
N PRO A 84 6.89 -3.21 13.62
CA PRO A 84 5.51 -3.53 13.30
C PRO A 84 5.10 -4.79 14.04
N LEU A 85 3.80 -5.03 14.13
CA LEU A 85 3.24 -6.23 14.74
C LEU A 85 3.45 -7.43 13.81
N LEU A 86 4.60 -8.10 13.96
CA LEU A 86 5.18 -9.08 13.03
C LEU A 86 5.34 -10.46 13.67
N PHE A 87 5.01 -11.49 12.91
CA PHE A 87 5.03 -12.89 13.35
C PHE A 87 5.71 -13.81 12.33
N GLU A 88 6.20 -14.96 12.81
CA GLU A 88 6.75 -16.06 12.02
C GLU A 88 5.99 -17.37 12.29
N ILE A 89 5.77 -18.16 11.24
CA ILE A 89 5.26 -19.53 11.31
C ILE A 89 6.18 -20.44 10.47
N PRO A 90 7.12 -21.15 11.10
CA PRO A 90 7.94 -22.16 10.42
C PRO A 90 7.07 -23.25 9.79
N GLY A 91 7.37 -23.61 8.54
CA GLY A 91 6.67 -24.69 7.84
C GLY A 91 5.17 -24.48 7.61
N PHE A 92 4.68 -23.23 7.54
CA PHE A 92 3.30 -22.92 7.15
C PHE A 92 2.88 -23.60 5.84
N LEU A 93 3.77 -23.64 4.84
CA LEU A 93 3.65 -24.46 3.63
C LEU A 93 4.47 -25.75 3.76
N SER A 94 4.15 -26.78 2.96
CA SER A 94 5.04 -27.92 2.72
C SER A 94 6.01 -27.65 1.56
N ASP A 95 7.06 -28.45 1.46
CA ASP A 95 8.01 -28.40 0.34
C ASP A 95 7.36 -28.66 -1.02
N GLU A 96 6.29 -29.45 -1.06
CA GLU A 96 5.53 -29.74 -2.28
C GLU A 96 4.66 -28.56 -2.69
N GLU A 97 4.02 -27.90 -1.73
CA GLU A 97 3.29 -26.65 -1.96
C GLU A 97 4.21 -25.55 -2.47
N CYS A 98 5.41 -25.40 -1.86
CA CYS A 98 6.43 -24.45 -2.33
C CYS A 98 6.89 -24.75 -3.77
N ARG A 99 7.19 -26.02 -4.10
CA ARG A 99 7.56 -26.43 -5.47
C ARG A 99 6.44 -26.17 -6.48
N LEU A 100 5.19 -26.44 -6.11
CA LEU A 100 4.03 -26.20 -6.98
C LEU A 100 3.84 -24.71 -7.29
N ILE A 101 3.93 -23.83 -6.28
CA ILE A 101 3.76 -22.37 -6.48
C ILE A 101 4.84 -21.84 -7.44
N ILE A 102 6.09 -22.27 -7.27
CA ILE A 102 7.19 -21.92 -8.18
C ILE A 102 6.89 -22.44 -9.60
N HIS A 103 6.46 -23.70 -9.75
CA HIS A 103 6.20 -24.29 -11.06
C HIS A 103 5.03 -23.61 -11.80
N LEU A 104 3.91 -23.32 -11.11
CA LEU A 104 2.79 -22.59 -11.70
C LEU A 104 3.19 -21.17 -12.12
N ALA A 105 4.02 -20.49 -11.33
CA ALA A 105 4.56 -19.17 -11.69
C ALA A 105 5.57 -19.22 -12.86
N GLN A 106 6.30 -20.33 -13.03
CA GLN A 106 7.18 -20.55 -14.18
C GLN A 106 6.39 -20.84 -15.47
N MET A 107 5.43 -21.77 -15.42
CA MET A 107 4.59 -22.15 -16.56
C MET A 107 3.82 -20.97 -17.15
N LYS A 108 3.40 -20.05 -16.28
CA LYS A 108 2.71 -18.81 -16.64
C LYS A 108 3.59 -17.75 -17.32
N GLY A 109 4.90 -17.81 -17.09
CA GLY A 109 5.80 -16.69 -17.33
C GLY A 109 5.81 -15.66 -16.19
N LEU A 110 6.99 -15.09 -15.98
CA LEU A 110 7.24 -13.99 -15.06
C LEU A 110 7.50 -12.71 -15.87
N GLN A 111 6.90 -11.60 -15.46
CA GLN A 111 7.17 -10.27 -16.02
C GLN A 111 8.16 -9.50 -15.12
N ARG A 112 8.88 -8.52 -15.66
CA ARG A 112 9.77 -7.66 -14.86
C ARG A 112 8.92 -6.85 -13.86
N SER A 113 9.29 -6.90 -12.59
CA SER A 113 8.60 -6.13 -11.56
C SER A 113 8.79 -4.64 -11.76
N GLN A 114 7.69 -3.94 -12.00
CA GLN A 114 7.59 -2.48 -11.89
C GLN A 114 7.10 -2.10 -10.48
N ILE A 115 7.25 -0.82 -10.15
CA ILE A 115 6.38 -0.12 -9.19
C ILE A 115 5.20 0.49 -9.97
N LEU A 116 4.20 1.08 -9.30
CA LEU A 116 3.09 1.74 -10.01
C LEU A 116 3.60 2.85 -10.95
N PRO A 117 2.98 3.05 -12.14
CA PRO A 117 3.44 4.04 -13.10
C PRO A 117 3.47 5.46 -12.53
N THR A 118 4.60 6.12 -12.66
CA THR A 118 4.83 7.51 -12.25
C THR A 118 4.43 8.53 -13.32
N GLU A 119 3.85 8.09 -14.44
CA GLU A 119 3.34 8.96 -15.52
C GLU A 119 2.23 9.89 -14.99
N GLU A 120 1.36 9.40 -14.11
CA GLU A 120 0.34 10.22 -13.41
C GLU A 120 0.97 11.29 -12.50
N TYR A 121 2.18 11.07 -11.98
CA TYR A 121 2.92 12.07 -11.20
C TYR A 121 3.57 13.13 -12.10
N GLU A 122 4.03 12.77 -13.31
CA GLU A 122 4.44 13.76 -14.32
C GLU A 122 3.25 14.64 -14.76
N GLU A 123 2.05 14.08 -14.93
CA GLU A 123 0.83 14.86 -15.23
C GLU A 123 0.34 15.71 -14.04
N ALA A 124 0.38 15.19 -12.81
CA ALA A 124 0.04 15.95 -11.60
C ALA A 124 1.01 17.11 -11.35
N MET A 125 2.33 16.89 -11.50
CA MET A 125 3.33 17.96 -11.44
C MET A 125 3.21 18.94 -12.61
N GLY A 126 2.82 18.48 -13.81
CA GLY A 126 2.58 19.32 -14.97
C GLY A 126 1.34 20.21 -14.86
N THR A 127 0.37 19.83 -14.02
CA THR A 127 -0.86 20.60 -13.76
C THR A 127 -0.80 21.46 -12.50
N MET A 128 0.00 21.08 -11.51
CA MET A 128 0.26 21.91 -10.32
C MET A 128 1.22 23.07 -10.61
N GLN A 129 0.75 24.31 -10.46
CA GLN A 129 1.57 25.52 -10.52
C GLN A 129 2.37 25.75 -9.21
N VAL A 130 3.20 24.78 -8.79
CA VAL A 130 4.14 24.96 -7.67
C VAL A 130 5.28 25.87 -8.14
N SER A 131 5.56 26.95 -7.38
CA SER A 131 6.70 27.80 -7.69
C SER A 131 8.01 27.11 -7.29
N GLN A 132 9.12 27.46 -7.96
CA GLN A 132 10.45 26.93 -7.65
C GLN A 132 10.89 27.24 -6.20
N LEU A 133 10.35 28.31 -5.58
CA LEU A 133 10.57 28.64 -4.18
C LEU A 133 9.74 27.76 -3.23
N ASP A 134 8.52 27.39 -3.62
CA ASP A 134 7.66 26.55 -2.79
C ASP A 134 8.05 25.06 -2.89
N LEU A 135 8.56 24.63 -4.05
CA LEU A 135 9.26 23.36 -4.17
C LEU A 135 10.52 23.33 -3.27
N PHE A 136 11.34 24.39 -3.27
CA PHE A 136 12.49 24.46 -2.37
C PHE A 136 12.08 24.29 -0.90
N ARG A 137 11.04 25.00 -0.45
CA ARG A 137 10.50 24.92 0.92
C ARG A 137 9.87 23.58 1.29
N LEU A 138 9.46 22.78 0.29
CA LEU A 138 8.96 21.41 0.50
C LEU A 138 10.12 20.40 0.64
N LEU A 139 11.28 20.71 0.05
CA LEU A 139 12.49 19.91 0.13
C LEU A 139 13.34 20.26 1.36
N ASP A 140 13.45 21.54 1.71
CA ASP A 140 14.15 22.09 2.88
C ASP A 140 13.37 21.73 4.17
N GLN A 141 13.62 20.53 4.71
CA GLN A 141 12.90 19.97 5.86
C GLN A 141 13.37 20.58 7.18
N ASN A 142 14.65 20.97 7.28
CA ASN A 142 15.21 21.57 8.49
C ASN A 142 15.07 23.11 8.53
N HIS A 143 14.68 23.72 7.40
CA HIS A 143 14.47 25.16 7.21
C HIS A 143 15.73 26.03 7.35
N ASP A 144 16.92 25.49 7.04
CA ASP A 144 18.19 26.23 7.07
C ASP A 144 18.55 26.96 5.77
N GLY A 145 17.80 26.73 4.68
CA GLY A 145 18.00 27.39 3.39
C GLY A 145 18.99 26.68 2.44
N ARG A 146 19.35 25.43 2.71
CA ARG A 146 20.26 24.60 1.89
C ARG A 146 19.76 23.15 1.76
N LEU A 147 19.46 22.67 0.56
CA LEU A 147 19.00 21.29 0.37
C LEU A 147 20.15 20.28 0.51
N GLN A 148 20.11 19.50 1.58
CA GLN A 148 21.09 18.45 1.88
C GLN A 148 20.76 17.14 1.15
N LEU A 149 21.77 16.28 0.97
CA LEU A 149 21.62 15.01 0.24
C LEU A 149 20.51 14.14 0.85
N ARG A 150 20.45 14.04 2.19
CA ARG A 150 19.37 13.33 2.91
C ARG A 150 17.96 13.81 2.58
N GLU A 151 17.75 15.11 2.39
CA GLU A 151 16.44 15.70 2.13
C GLU A 151 15.97 15.40 0.69
N VAL A 152 16.92 15.41 -0.25
CA VAL A 152 16.70 15.01 -1.64
C VAL A 152 16.49 13.48 -1.74
N LEU A 153 17.19 12.70 -0.92
CA LEU A 153 17.01 11.26 -0.78
C LEU A 153 15.65 10.90 -0.14
N ALA A 154 15.12 11.71 0.78
CA ALA A 154 13.78 11.50 1.33
C ALA A 154 12.73 11.42 0.21
N GLN A 155 12.82 12.32 -0.77
CA GLN A 155 11.91 12.41 -1.91
C GLN A 155 12.23 11.43 -3.06
N THR A 156 12.24 10.13 -2.76
CA THR A 156 12.50 9.04 -3.71
C THR A 156 11.61 9.06 -4.97
N ARG A 157 10.44 9.69 -4.91
CA ARG A 157 9.55 9.92 -6.07
C ARG A 157 10.21 10.72 -7.19
N LEU A 158 11.11 11.65 -6.86
CA LEU A 158 11.91 12.41 -7.85
C LEU A 158 12.78 11.50 -8.73
N GLY A 159 13.12 10.30 -8.25
CA GLY A 159 13.87 9.29 -9.01
C GLY A 159 13.09 8.62 -10.14
N ASN A 160 11.77 8.84 -10.25
CA ASN A 160 10.91 8.26 -11.31
C ASN A 160 11.06 6.72 -11.44
N GLY A 161 11.20 6.04 -10.29
CA GLY A 161 11.44 4.59 -10.20
C GLY A 161 12.91 4.15 -10.17
N ARG A 162 13.87 5.04 -10.46
CA ARG A 162 15.29 4.88 -10.08
C ARG A 162 15.44 5.07 -8.57
N TRP A 163 16.27 4.26 -7.94
CA TRP A 163 16.74 4.50 -6.58
C TRP A 163 17.79 5.61 -6.59
N MET A 164 17.57 6.67 -5.83
CA MET A 164 18.53 7.77 -5.71
C MET A 164 19.58 7.41 -4.66
N THR A 165 20.82 7.82 -4.90
CA THR A 165 21.98 7.62 -4.01
C THR A 165 22.79 8.92 -3.94
N PRO A 166 23.60 9.15 -2.90
CA PRO A 166 24.49 10.31 -2.82
C PRO A 166 25.31 10.50 -4.11
N GLU A 167 25.87 9.41 -4.64
CA GLU A 167 26.72 9.46 -5.83
C GLU A 167 25.92 9.78 -7.10
N ASN A 168 24.71 9.23 -7.28
CA ASN A 168 23.88 9.54 -8.45
C ASN A 168 23.24 10.94 -8.38
N ILE A 169 23.04 11.50 -7.17
CA ILE A 169 22.61 12.90 -6.99
C ILE A 169 23.75 13.84 -7.40
N GLN A 170 24.98 13.60 -6.93
CA GLN A 170 26.16 14.40 -7.29
C GLN A 170 26.54 14.27 -8.79
N GLU A 171 26.40 13.08 -9.37
CA GLU A 171 26.53 12.83 -10.82
C GLU A 171 25.54 13.68 -11.62
N MET A 172 24.27 13.70 -11.21
CA MET A 172 23.21 14.50 -11.80
C MET A 172 23.48 16.01 -11.65
N TYR A 173 23.83 16.48 -10.46
CA TYR A 173 24.15 17.89 -10.20
C TYR A 173 25.32 18.37 -11.06
N SER A 174 26.35 17.55 -11.21
CA SER A 174 27.49 17.81 -12.10
C SER A 174 27.07 17.90 -13.56
N ALA A 175 26.19 17.00 -14.01
CA ALA A 175 25.71 16.94 -15.40
C ALA A 175 24.81 18.12 -15.79
N ILE A 176 23.92 18.56 -14.89
CA ILE A 176 23.02 19.71 -15.14
C ILE A 176 23.59 21.04 -14.62
N LYS A 177 24.75 21.02 -13.96
CA LYS A 177 25.44 22.16 -13.32
C LYS A 177 24.57 22.87 -12.25
N ALA A 178 23.83 22.07 -11.48
CA ALA A 178 23.06 22.58 -10.35
C ALA A 178 23.95 22.99 -9.16
N ASP A 179 25.08 22.30 -8.99
CA ASP A 179 26.09 22.50 -7.94
C ASP A 179 27.38 23.07 -8.58
N PRO A 180 27.67 24.39 -8.43
CA PRO A 180 28.84 25.02 -9.06
C PRO A 180 30.08 25.13 -8.16
N ASP A 181 29.95 25.01 -6.83
CA ASP A 181 31.09 25.05 -5.90
C ASP A 181 31.52 23.66 -5.41
N GLY A 182 30.65 22.66 -5.55
CA GLY A 182 30.94 21.24 -5.35
C GLY A 182 30.79 20.77 -3.91
N ASP A 183 30.08 21.51 -3.03
CA ASP A 183 29.86 21.09 -1.64
C ASP A 183 28.82 19.95 -1.50
N GLY A 184 28.06 19.65 -2.56
CA GLY A 184 27.03 18.61 -2.60
C GLY A 184 25.65 19.04 -2.07
N VAL A 185 25.47 20.33 -1.74
CA VAL A 185 24.29 20.88 -1.08
C VAL A 185 23.74 22.06 -1.91
N LEU A 186 22.48 21.99 -2.36
CA LEU A 186 21.92 23.08 -3.18
C LEU A 186 21.42 24.23 -2.28
N SER A 187 22.16 25.34 -2.21
CA SER A 187 21.61 26.55 -1.58
C SER A 187 20.40 27.06 -2.36
N LEU A 188 19.55 27.87 -1.69
CA LEU A 188 18.46 28.59 -2.37
C LEU A 188 18.95 29.42 -3.57
N GLN A 189 20.22 29.87 -3.58
CA GLN A 189 20.78 30.63 -4.69
C GLN A 189 21.29 29.75 -5.85
N GLU A 190 21.61 28.47 -5.63
CA GLU A 190 21.85 27.50 -6.71
C GLU A 190 20.51 26.99 -7.27
N PHE A 191 19.63 26.54 -6.39
CA PHE A 191 18.37 25.93 -6.78
C PHE A 191 17.48 26.87 -7.61
N SER A 192 17.52 28.18 -7.33
CA SER A 192 16.81 29.21 -8.11
C SER A 192 17.47 29.62 -9.43
N LYS A 193 18.73 29.21 -9.69
CA LYS A 193 19.41 29.35 -10.99
C LYS A 193 19.23 28.13 -11.89
N MET A 194 18.93 26.96 -11.30
CA MET A 194 18.73 25.70 -12.02
C MET A 194 17.48 25.75 -12.91
N ASP A 195 17.58 25.17 -14.12
CA ASP A 195 16.42 24.93 -14.98
C ASP A 195 15.89 23.51 -14.76
N LEU A 196 14.68 23.39 -14.19
CA LEU A 196 14.01 22.12 -13.95
C LEU A 196 13.78 21.31 -15.25
N ARG A 197 13.81 21.94 -16.42
CA ARG A 197 13.73 21.25 -17.72
C ARG A 197 14.98 20.43 -18.02
N ASP A 198 16.17 20.87 -17.60
CA ASP A 198 17.40 20.09 -17.75
C ASP A 198 17.46 18.91 -16.75
N PHE A 199 16.86 19.05 -15.55
CA PHE A 199 16.61 17.91 -14.65
C PHE A 199 15.69 16.86 -15.30
N HIS A 200 14.50 17.25 -15.80
CA HIS A 200 13.59 16.33 -16.49
C HIS A 200 14.24 15.66 -17.71
N LYS A 201 15.03 16.42 -18.48
CA LYS A 201 15.78 15.93 -19.65
C LYS A 201 16.91 14.97 -19.27
N TYR A 202 17.60 15.21 -18.15
CA TYR A 202 18.58 14.27 -17.59
C TYR A 202 17.92 12.95 -17.21
N MET A 203 16.82 13.00 -16.43
CA MET A 203 16.09 11.81 -15.99
C MET A 203 15.52 11.02 -17.17
N LYS A 204 14.95 11.69 -18.18
CA LYS A 204 14.42 11.04 -19.40
C LYS A 204 15.52 10.50 -20.33
N GLY A 205 16.75 10.98 -20.20
CA GLY A 205 17.91 10.52 -20.97
C GLY A 205 18.62 9.29 -20.38
N HIS A 206 18.64 9.15 -19.06
CA HIS A 206 19.45 8.12 -18.38
C HIS A 206 18.69 6.81 -18.17
N LYS A 207 19.02 5.80 -18.98
CA LYS A 207 18.53 4.43 -18.81
C LYS A 207 19.25 3.72 -17.66
N ALA A 208 18.69 3.84 -16.45
CA ALA A 208 19.14 3.12 -15.26
C ALA A 208 19.20 1.59 -15.46
N ALA A 209 20.26 0.94 -14.96
CA ALA A 209 20.32 -0.52 -14.90
C ALA A 209 19.28 -1.08 -13.92
N SER A 210 18.94 -2.37 -14.02
CA SER A 210 17.93 -2.96 -13.11
C SER A 210 18.39 -2.94 -11.64
N SER A 211 19.71 -2.98 -11.40
CA SER A 211 20.35 -2.81 -10.09
C SER A 211 20.18 -1.42 -9.47
N GLU A 212 19.78 -0.42 -10.25
CA GLU A 212 19.55 0.97 -9.82
C GLU A 212 18.06 1.31 -9.66
N LEU A 213 17.14 0.35 -9.83
CA LEU A 213 15.72 0.60 -9.60
C LEU A 213 15.34 0.39 -8.13
N VAL A 214 14.25 1.05 -7.70
CA VAL A 214 13.62 0.80 -6.39
C VAL A 214 13.32 -0.70 -6.22
N ARG A 215 12.88 -1.38 -7.28
CA ARG A 215 12.51 -2.80 -7.30
C ARG A 215 13.22 -3.56 -8.44
N ASN A 216 13.99 -4.60 -8.10
CA ASN A 216 14.77 -5.39 -9.05
C ASN A 216 14.44 -6.89 -8.91
N SER A 217 13.30 -7.28 -9.47
CA SER A 217 12.81 -8.65 -9.46
C SER A 217 11.93 -8.93 -10.68
N HIS A 218 11.45 -10.17 -10.81
CA HIS A 218 10.38 -10.53 -11.73
C HIS A 218 9.24 -11.14 -10.92
N HIS A 219 7.99 -10.93 -11.32
CA HIS A 219 6.83 -11.51 -10.63
C HIS A 219 5.75 -11.98 -11.61
N THR A 220 4.78 -12.71 -11.07
CA THR A 220 3.52 -13.03 -11.73
C THR A 220 2.44 -13.26 -10.66
N TRP A 221 1.20 -13.46 -11.06
CA TRP A 221 0.05 -13.57 -10.16
C TRP A 221 -0.65 -14.93 -10.32
N LEU A 222 -1.00 -15.59 -9.22
CA LEU A 222 -1.69 -16.88 -9.22
C LEU A 222 -3.06 -16.79 -8.55
N TYR A 223 -4.09 -17.21 -9.29
CA TYR A 223 -5.45 -17.30 -8.78
C TYR A 223 -5.61 -18.35 -7.67
N GLN A 224 -6.52 -18.10 -6.74
CA GLN A 224 -6.83 -18.98 -5.61
C GLN A 224 -8.34 -19.20 -5.37
N GLY A 225 -9.21 -18.75 -6.29
CA GLY A 225 -10.66 -18.99 -6.22
C GLY A 225 -11.08 -20.32 -6.85
N GLU A 226 -12.39 -20.49 -7.10
CA GLU A 226 -12.93 -21.72 -7.67
C GLU A 226 -12.46 -21.97 -9.11
N GLY A 227 -12.14 -23.23 -9.42
CA GLY A 227 -11.40 -23.60 -10.63
C GLY A 227 -9.88 -23.55 -10.48
N ALA A 228 -9.32 -22.87 -9.48
CA ALA A 228 -7.88 -22.97 -9.20
C ALA A 228 -7.48 -24.37 -8.67
N HIS A 229 -6.23 -24.76 -8.93
CA HIS A 229 -5.66 -26.00 -8.44
C HIS A 229 -5.86 -26.16 -6.92
N HIS A 230 -6.26 -27.34 -6.47
CA HIS A 230 -6.78 -27.58 -5.11
C HIS A 230 -5.83 -27.11 -3.99
N VAL A 231 -4.51 -27.25 -4.15
CA VAL A 231 -3.50 -26.71 -3.22
C VAL A 231 -3.58 -25.19 -3.09
N MET A 232 -3.77 -24.44 -4.19
CA MET A 232 -3.85 -22.98 -4.17
C MET A 232 -5.06 -22.51 -3.35
N ARG A 233 -6.20 -23.20 -3.48
CA ARG A 233 -7.40 -23.00 -2.65
C ARG A 233 -7.13 -23.38 -1.19
N ALA A 234 -6.50 -24.53 -0.93
CA ALA A 234 -6.16 -24.98 0.41
C ALA A 234 -5.24 -24.00 1.17
N ILE A 235 -4.33 -23.32 0.46
CA ILE A 235 -3.48 -22.27 1.01
C ILE A 235 -4.28 -21.01 1.36
N ARG A 236 -5.17 -20.53 0.48
CA ARG A 236 -6.08 -19.39 0.78
C ARG A 236 -6.95 -19.69 2.01
N GLN A 237 -7.49 -20.89 2.11
CA GLN A 237 -8.24 -21.36 3.28
C GLN A 237 -7.37 -21.50 4.53
N ARG A 238 -6.06 -21.78 4.41
CA ARG A 238 -5.09 -21.78 5.52
C ARG A 238 -4.80 -20.36 6.02
N VAL A 239 -4.72 -19.39 5.10
CA VAL A 239 -4.60 -17.95 5.42
C VAL A 239 -5.86 -17.46 6.15
N LEU A 240 -7.06 -17.80 5.69
CA LEU A 240 -8.31 -17.47 6.38
C LEU A 240 -8.35 -18.01 7.83
N ARG A 241 -7.93 -19.26 8.04
CA ARG A 241 -7.82 -19.85 9.40
C ARG A 241 -6.71 -19.22 10.28
N LEU A 242 -5.71 -18.60 9.68
CA LEU A 242 -4.67 -17.84 10.38
C LEU A 242 -5.17 -16.45 10.79
N THR A 243 -5.67 -15.66 9.84
CA THR A 243 -6.01 -14.25 10.07
C THR A 243 -7.27 -14.06 10.91
N ARG A 244 -8.21 -15.03 10.87
CA ARG A 244 -9.53 -14.96 11.53
C ARG A 244 -10.38 -13.76 11.09
N LEU A 245 -10.08 -13.22 9.91
CA LEU A 245 -10.92 -12.25 9.20
C LEU A 245 -12.09 -12.98 8.53
N SER A 246 -13.03 -12.22 7.97
CA SER A 246 -14.18 -12.81 7.27
C SER A 246 -13.76 -13.42 5.92
N PRO A 247 -14.48 -14.44 5.41
CA PRO A 247 -14.19 -15.04 4.10
C PRO A 247 -14.17 -13.99 2.99
N GLU A 248 -15.13 -13.06 3.00
CA GLU A 248 -15.30 -12.02 1.98
C GLU A 248 -14.06 -11.11 1.89
N ILE A 249 -13.46 -10.75 3.03
CA ILE A 249 -12.22 -9.98 3.08
C ILE A 249 -11.08 -10.76 2.41
N VAL A 250 -10.87 -12.03 2.78
CA VAL A 250 -9.74 -12.83 2.29
C VAL A 250 -9.92 -13.27 0.84
N GLU A 251 -11.16 -13.45 0.38
CA GLU A 251 -11.47 -13.99 -0.94
C GLU A 251 -11.60 -12.92 -2.03
N LEU A 252 -11.98 -11.69 -1.66
CA LEU A 252 -12.01 -10.50 -2.53
C LEU A 252 -10.68 -9.71 -2.55
N SER A 253 -9.67 -10.17 -1.79
CA SER A 253 -8.32 -9.60 -1.81
C SER A 253 -7.53 -9.95 -3.09
N GLU A 254 -6.43 -9.23 -3.31
CA GLU A 254 -5.46 -9.44 -4.40
C GLU A 254 -5.08 -10.93 -4.60
N PRO A 255 -4.86 -11.39 -5.85
CA PRO A 255 -4.39 -12.74 -6.11
C PRO A 255 -2.97 -12.95 -5.57
N LEU A 256 -2.55 -14.21 -5.40
CA LEU A 256 -1.24 -14.52 -4.81
C LEU A 256 -0.13 -14.06 -5.76
N GLN A 257 0.60 -13.00 -5.39
CA GLN A 257 1.79 -12.60 -6.12
C GLN A 257 2.92 -13.60 -5.83
N VAL A 258 3.66 -14.00 -6.87
CA VAL A 258 4.86 -14.84 -6.76
C VAL A 258 6.02 -14.07 -7.35
N VAL A 259 7.09 -13.87 -6.57
CA VAL A 259 8.23 -13.02 -6.93
C VAL A 259 9.53 -13.83 -6.94
N ARG A 260 10.28 -13.71 -8.03
CA ARG A 260 11.64 -14.24 -8.22
C ARG A 260 12.65 -13.11 -8.22
N TYR A 261 13.54 -13.11 -7.23
CA TYR A 261 14.78 -12.34 -7.27
C TYR A 261 15.90 -13.27 -7.77
N GLY A 262 16.59 -12.84 -8.84
CA GLY A 262 17.86 -13.44 -9.22
C GLY A 262 19.01 -12.94 -8.34
N GLU A 263 20.19 -13.48 -8.53
CA GLU A 263 21.44 -12.93 -7.98
C GLU A 263 21.59 -11.45 -8.41
N GLY A 264 22.01 -10.58 -7.50
CA GLY A 264 22.00 -9.13 -7.69
C GLY A 264 20.63 -8.44 -7.56
N GLY A 265 19.54 -9.22 -7.42
CA GLY A 265 18.17 -8.75 -7.21
C GLY A 265 17.91 -8.26 -5.78
N HIS A 266 17.03 -7.27 -5.65
CA HIS A 266 16.73 -6.55 -4.41
C HIS A 266 15.37 -5.83 -4.49
N TYR A 267 14.88 -5.30 -3.36
CA TYR A 267 13.78 -4.33 -3.29
C TYR A 267 14.07 -3.39 -2.12
N HIS A 268 14.20 -2.08 -2.39
CA HIS A 268 14.45 -1.05 -1.37
C HIS A 268 13.31 -0.97 -0.36
N ALA A 269 13.58 -0.42 0.84
CA ALA A 269 12.59 -0.47 1.92
C ALA A 269 11.39 0.45 1.64
N HIS A 270 10.19 -0.07 1.89
CA HIS A 270 8.91 0.58 1.63
C HIS A 270 7.84 0.07 2.60
N VAL A 271 6.70 0.77 2.66
CA VAL A 271 5.45 0.27 3.26
C VAL A 271 4.59 -0.33 2.15
N ASP A 272 3.80 -1.36 2.45
CA ASP A 272 2.96 -2.04 1.45
C ASP A 272 1.69 -1.26 1.06
N SER A 273 1.29 -0.30 1.89
CA SER A 273 0.07 0.52 1.76
C SER A 273 0.37 2.01 1.74
N GLY A 274 -0.47 2.79 1.06
CA GLY A 274 -0.38 4.25 1.08
C GLY A 274 -1.05 4.91 2.30
N PRO A 275 -0.83 6.22 2.51
CA PRO A 275 -1.42 6.98 3.61
C PRO A 275 -2.95 7.09 3.50
N VAL A 276 -3.60 7.30 4.65
CA VAL A 276 -5.06 7.38 4.77
C VAL A 276 -5.48 8.84 4.90
N TYR A 277 -6.16 9.35 3.88
CA TYR A 277 -6.90 10.61 3.91
C TYR A 277 -8.40 10.31 3.65
N PRO A 278 -9.34 11.18 4.05
CA PRO A 278 -10.77 11.00 3.77
C PRO A 278 -11.09 10.73 2.28
N GLU A 279 -10.33 11.38 1.40
CA GLU A 279 -10.38 11.31 -0.06
C GLU A 279 -9.57 10.15 -0.68
N THR A 280 -8.77 9.42 0.11
CA THR A 280 -8.01 8.24 -0.38
C THR A 280 -8.98 7.16 -0.87
N ILE A 281 -8.77 6.64 -2.08
CA ILE A 281 -9.58 5.57 -2.69
C ILE A 281 -8.73 4.31 -2.87
N CYS A 282 -9.24 3.17 -2.42
CA CYS A 282 -8.51 1.90 -2.49
C CYS A 282 -8.73 1.22 -3.85
N SER A 283 -7.65 0.75 -4.49
CA SER A 283 -7.73 0.06 -5.79
C SER A 283 -8.73 -1.10 -5.81
N HIS A 284 -8.88 -1.83 -4.70
CA HIS A 284 -9.81 -2.98 -4.61
C HIS A 284 -11.29 -2.57 -4.44
N THR A 285 -11.60 -1.40 -3.86
CA THR A 285 -12.97 -0.88 -3.72
C THR A 285 -13.35 0.16 -4.79
N LYS A 286 -12.44 0.52 -5.70
CA LYS A 286 -12.61 1.56 -6.74
C LYS A 286 -13.93 1.51 -7.50
N LEU A 287 -14.48 0.32 -7.74
CA LEU A 287 -15.82 0.10 -8.31
C LEU A 287 -16.95 0.90 -7.64
N ILE A 288 -16.86 1.10 -6.32
CA ILE A 288 -17.89 1.75 -5.50
C ILE A 288 -17.59 3.26 -5.33
N ALA A 289 -16.36 3.68 -5.59
CA ALA A 289 -15.92 5.06 -5.38
C ALA A 289 -16.50 6.04 -6.41
N ASN A 290 -16.82 5.59 -7.63
CA ASN A 290 -17.49 6.34 -8.70
C ASN A 290 -16.86 7.68 -9.15
N GLU A 291 -15.66 8.03 -8.67
CA GLU A 291 -14.95 9.26 -9.00
C GLU A 291 -13.71 9.00 -9.87
N SER A 292 -13.33 9.99 -10.69
CA SER A 292 -12.03 10.04 -11.35
C SER A 292 -10.95 10.30 -10.30
N VAL A 293 -9.96 9.41 -10.17
CA VAL A 293 -9.12 9.26 -8.97
C VAL A 293 -7.77 9.99 -9.04
N PRO A 294 -7.58 11.14 -8.36
CA PRO A 294 -6.25 11.68 -8.08
C PRO A 294 -5.54 11.00 -6.89
N PHE A 295 -6.26 10.19 -6.09
CA PHE A 295 -5.77 9.62 -4.82
C PHE A 295 -6.01 8.09 -4.71
N GLU A 296 -5.74 7.35 -5.79
CA GLU A 296 -5.78 5.88 -5.72
C GLU A 296 -4.59 5.31 -4.93
N THR A 297 -4.83 4.30 -4.10
CA THR A 297 -3.76 3.59 -3.40
C THR A 297 -4.05 2.12 -3.09
N SER A 298 -2.99 1.39 -2.74
CA SER A 298 -3.08 0.03 -2.19
C SER A 298 -3.46 0.09 -0.71
N CYS A 299 -4.61 -0.50 -0.36
CA CYS A 299 -5.10 -0.58 1.02
C CYS A 299 -4.99 -2.03 1.55
N ARG A 300 -3.80 -2.41 2.02
CA ARG A 300 -3.46 -3.78 2.41
C ARG A 300 -3.33 -3.87 3.93
N TYR A 301 -4.39 -4.33 4.60
CA TYR A 301 -4.45 -4.44 6.06
C TYR A 301 -3.33 -5.32 6.65
N MET A 302 -3.06 -6.44 5.99
CA MET A 302 -2.00 -7.39 6.34
C MET A 302 -1.22 -7.84 5.11
N THR A 303 0.03 -8.21 5.33
CA THR A 303 0.86 -8.92 4.35
C THR A 303 1.25 -10.28 4.91
N VAL A 304 1.02 -11.34 4.14
CA VAL A 304 1.46 -12.71 4.46
C VAL A 304 2.49 -13.15 3.42
N LEU A 305 3.76 -13.22 3.84
CA LEU A 305 4.91 -13.51 3.00
C LEU A 305 5.39 -14.95 3.23
N PHE A 306 5.41 -15.76 2.17
CA PHE A 306 5.91 -17.13 2.15
C PHE A 306 7.29 -17.19 1.49
N TYR A 307 8.24 -17.88 2.13
CA TYR A 307 9.51 -18.24 1.49
C TYR A 307 9.37 -19.58 0.77
N LEU A 308 9.51 -19.58 -0.55
CA LEU A 308 9.28 -20.75 -1.40
C LEU A 308 10.56 -21.58 -1.61
N ASN A 309 11.74 -21.06 -1.27
CA ASN A 309 12.99 -21.81 -1.25
C ASN A 309 13.95 -21.31 -0.15
N ASN A 310 14.96 -22.13 0.13
CA ASN A 310 16.15 -21.69 0.87
C ASN A 310 17.07 -20.90 -0.09
N VAL A 311 17.63 -19.79 0.38
CA VAL A 311 18.54 -18.92 -0.39
C VAL A 311 19.99 -19.17 0.04
N THR A 312 20.90 -19.27 -0.93
CA THR A 312 22.32 -19.60 -0.70
C THR A 312 23.06 -18.45 -0.02
N GLY A 313 22.91 -17.23 -0.53
CA GLY A 313 23.55 -16.02 0.01
C GLY A 313 22.63 -14.80 -0.05
N GLY A 314 22.56 -14.07 1.07
CA GLY A 314 21.74 -12.87 1.23
C GLY A 314 20.23 -13.16 1.08
N GLY A 315 19.50 -12.20 0.51
CA GLY A 315 18.08 -12.34 0.24
C GLY A 315 17.19 -12.28 1.49
N GLU A 316 17.68 -11.80 2.63
CA GLU A 316 16.86 -11.50 3.81
C GLU A 316 15.66 -10.60 3.49
N THR A 317 14.68 -10.59 4.39
CA THR A 317 13.66 -9.53 4.44
C THR A 317 13.97 -8.69 5.68
N VAL A 318 14.35 -7.44 5.48
CA VAL A 318 14.73 -6.51 6.56
C VAL A 318 13.54 -5.64 6.96
N PHE A 319 13.43 -5.36 8.24
CA PHE A 319 12.57 -4.32 8.82
C PHE A 319 13.52 -3.33 9.52
N PRO A 320 13.93 -2.22 8.87
CA PRO A 320 15.07 -1.42 9.34
C PRO A 320 14.86 -0.82 10.72
N VAL A 321 13.62 -0.48 11.08
CA VAL A 321 13.24 0.21 12.32
C VAL A 321 12.47 -0.68 13.32
N ALA A 322 12.48 -2.02 13.13
CA ALA A 322 11.73 -2.94 13.98
C ALA A 322 12.03 -2.75 15.49
N ASP A 323 10.97 -2.65 16.29
CA ASP A 323 10.94 -2.32 17.72
C ASP A 323 11.81 -1.11 18.14
N ASN A 324 12.16 -0.22 17.21
CA ASN A 324 12.91 0.99 17.53
C ASN A 324 12.11 1.88 18.50
N ARG A 325 12.80 2.64 19.35
CA ARG A 325 12.12 3.46 20.37
C ARG A 325 11.17 4.47 19.74
N THR A 326 11.61 5.14 18.69
CA THR A 326 10.90 6.15 17.90
C THR A 326 10.97 5.80 16.41
N TYR A 327 10.06 6.36 15.62
CA TYR A 327 10.24 6.53 14.18
C TYR A 327 10.69 7.98 13.98
N ASP A 328 11.69 8.18 13.13
CA ASP A 328 12.28 9.48 12.79
C ASP A 328 13.00 9.34 11.45
N GLU A 329 12.55 10.08 10.44
CA GLU A 329 13.10 9.99 9.09
C GLU A 329 14.52 10.57 8.99
N MET A 330 14.84 11.55 9.84
CA MET A 330 16.19 12.16 9.92
C MET A 330 17.22 11.17 10.48
N SER A 331 16.79 10.23 11.32
CA SER A 331 17.63 9.11 11.79
C SER A 331 17.68 7.96 10.78
N LEU A 332 16.64 7.78 9.96
CA LEU A 332 16.53 6.73 8.93
C LEU A 332 17.40 7.03 7.70
N ILE A 333 17.50 8.31 7.33
CA ILE A 333 18.16 8.80 6.12
C ILE A 333 19.24 9.82 6.52
N GLN A 334 20.47 9.35 6.59
CA GLN A 334 21.66 10.15 6.86
C GLN A 334 22.49 10.24 5.57
N ASP A 335 23.29 11.29 5.43
CA ASP A 335 24.00 11.60 4.18
C ASP A 335 25.02 10.51 3.76
N ASP A 336 25.49 9.69 4.72
CA ASP A 336 26.32 8.49 4.51
C ASP A 336 25.60 7.14 4.69
N VAL A 337 24.36 7.14 5.22
CA VAL A 337 23.57 5.93 5.51
C VAL A 337 22.07 6.15 5.28
N ASP A 338 21.55 5.62 4.18
CA ASP A 338 20.10 5.41 4.03
C ASP A 338 19.72 3.98 4.45
N LEU A 339 19.05 3.82 5.59
CA LEU A 339 18.62 2.51 6.10
C LEU A 339 17.56 1.84 5.22
N ARG A 340 17.01 2.53 4.22
CA ARG A 340 16.13 1.97 3.18
C ARG A 340 16.93 1.32 2.03
N ASP A 341 18.25 1.55 1.95
CA ASP A 341 19.11 0.89 0.97
C ASP A 341 19.38 -0.57 1.34
N THR A 342 18.55 -1.46 0.79
CA THR A 342 18.64 -2.91 0.99
C THR A 342 19.74 -3.60 0.17
N ARG A 343 20.52 -2.82 -0.60
CA ARG A 343 21.75 -3.27 -1.25
C ARG A 343 22.99 -2.99 -0.40
N ARG A 344 23.02 -1.82 0.28
CA ARG A 344 24.18 -1.32 1.04
C ARG A 344 24.10 -1.54 2.55
N HIS A 345 22.89 -1.49 3.15
CA HIS A 345 22.73 -1.27 4.59
C HIS A 345 21.74 -2.23 5.27
N CYS A 346 21.40 -3.35 4.62
CA CYS A 346 20.55 -4.39 5.21
C CYS A 346 21.09 -4.96 6.54
N ASP A 347 22.41 -4.94 6.75
CA ASP A 347 23.13 -5.34 7.96
C ASP A 347 22.88 -4.39 9.16
N LYS A 348 22.68 -3.10 8.89
CA LYS A 348 22.44 -2.05 9.90
C LYS A 348 21.01 -2.02 10.43
N GLY A 349 20.03 -2.55 9.68
CA GLY A 349 18.63 -2.57 10.10
C GLY A 349 18.37 -3.43 11.35
N ASN A 350 17.39 -3.06 12.17
CA ASN A 350 17.12 -3.68 13.48
C ASN A 350 16.76 -5.17 13.40
N LEU A 351 15.98 -5.59 12.39
CA LEU A 351 15.51 -6.98 12.26
C LEU A 351 15.67 -7.50 10.83
N ARG A 352 16.19 -8.73 10.71
CA ARG A 352 16.31 -9.48 9.45
C ARG A 352 15.69 -10.86 9.59
N VAL A 353 14.73 -11.18 8.71
CA VAL A 353 14.21 -12.53 8.54
C VAL A 353 14.99 -13.24 7.43
N LYS A 354 15.70 -14.33 7.77
CA LYS A 354 16.39 -15.15 6.78
C LYS A 354 15.40 -16.08 6.04
N PRO A 355 15.44 -16.19 4.70
CA PRO A 355 14.57 -17.09 3.97
C PRO A 355 14.77 -18.55 4.39
N ARG A 356 13.67 -19.21 4.72
CA ARG A 356 13.61 -20.64 5.05
C ARG A 356 12.38 -21.24 4.38
N GLN A 357 12.59 -22.20 3.49
CA GLN A 357 11.53 -22.83 2.70
C GLN A 357 10.34 -23.27 3.58
N GLY A 358 9.13 -23.01 3.11
CA GLY A 358 7.89 -23.32 3.82
C GLY A 358 7.52 -22.36 4.95
N THR A 359 8.42 -21.49 5.40
CA THR A 359 8.14 -20.51 6.46
C THR A 359 7.29 -19.36 5.93
N ALA A 360 6.25 -19.00 6.69
CA ALA A 360 5.54 -17.75 6.53
C ALA A 360 6.05 -16.72 7.54
N VAL A 361 6.12 -15.45 7.16
CA VAL A 361 6.06 -14.32 8.08
C VAL A 361 4.91 -13.42 7.70
N PHE A 362 4.24 -12.82 8.69
CA PHE A 362 3.11 -11.92 8.43
C PHE A 362 3.06 -10.77 9.43
N TRP A 363 2.58 -9.63 8.97
CA TRP A 363 2.43 -8.42 9.78
C TRP A 363 1.20 -7.61 9.35
N TYR A 364 0.86 -6.63 10.18
CA TYR A 364 -0.16 -5.62 9.90
C TYR A 364 0.53 -4.36 9.38
N ASN A 365 0.04 -3.77 8.29
CA ASN A 365 0.60 -2.52 7.72
C ASN A 365 -0.01 -1.25 8.31
N TYR A 366 -1.02 -1.40 9.18
CA TYR A 366 -1.75 -0.30 9.81
C TYR A 366 -1.83 -0.49 11.31
N LEU A 367 -1.93 0.61 12.04
CA LEU A 367 -2.32 0.68 13.44
C LEU A 367 -3.83 0.41 13.60
N PRO A 368 -4.31 0.04 14.81
CA PRO A 368 -5.75 -0.01 15.10
C PRO A 368 -6.32 1.39 15.34
N ASP A 369 -7.55 1.64 14.88
CA ASP A 369 -8.31 2.89 15.10
C ASP A 369 -8.85 3.08 16.54
N GLY A 370 -8.71 2.07 17.40
CA GLY A 370 -9.31 2.01 18.75
C GLY A 370 -10.79 1.61 18.80
N GLN A 371 -11.46 1.42 17.65
CA GLN A 371 -12.88 1.03 17.54
C GLN A 371 -13.08 -0.33 16.84
N GLY A 372 -12.00 -0.96 16.39
CA GLY A 372 -11.98 -2.29 15.76
C GLY A 372 -11.85 -2.28 14.24
N TRP A 373 -11.33 -1.20 13.65
CA TRP A 373 -11.08 -1.07 12.22
C TRP A 373 -9.61 -0.68 11.93
N VAL A 374 -9.34 -0.32 10.68
CA VAL A 374 -8.05 0.18 10.18
C VAL A 374 -7.86 1.64 10.62
N GLY A 375 -6.76 1.94 11.31
CA GLY A 375 -6.31 3.31 11.61
C GLY A 375 -5.25 3.79 10.62
N ASP A 376 -4.32 4.62 11.10
CA ASP A 376 -3.18 5.11 10.30
C ASP A 376 -2.21 3.99 9.89
N VAL A 377 -1.35 4.25 8.91
CA VAL A 377 -0.26 3.34 8.51
C VAL A 377 0.69 3.13 9.70
N ASP A 378 1.17 1.90 9.89
CA ASP A 378 2.23 1.61 10.86
C ASP A 378 3.58 1.86 10.17
N ASP A 379 4.21 3.02 10.40
CA ASP A 379 5.48 3.40 9.75
C ASP A 379 6.61 2.39 10.03
N TYR A 380 6.51 1.63 11.13
CA TYR A 380 7.47 0.58 11.45
C TYR A 380 7.33 -0.64 10.51
N SER A 381 6.22 -0.75 9.75
CA SER A 381 6.05 -1.74 8.67
C SER A 381 6.92 -1.48 7.44
N LEU A 382 7.72 -0.41 7.45
CA LEU A 382 8.84 -0.21 6.55
C LEU A 382 9.71 -1.47 6.48
N HIS A 383 9.73 -2.11 5.31
CA HIS A 383 10.41 -3.38 5.10
C HIS A 383 10.95 -3.48 3.67
N GLY A 384 11.93 -4.36 3.45
CA GLY A 384 12.53 -4.51 2.12
C GLY A 384 13.21 -5.85 1.88
N GLY A 385 13.45 -6.16 0.60
CA GLY A 385 14.12 -7.38 0.17
C GLY A 385 15.61 -7.14 -0.02
N CYS A 386 16.44 -7.67 0.87
CA CYS A 386 17.89 -7.56 0.79
C CYS A 386 18.47 -8.18 -0.48
N LEU A 387 19.61 -7.66 -0.90
CA LEU A 387 20.40 -8.16 -2.02
C LEU A 387 20.59 -9.68 -1.95
N VAL A 388 20.19 -10.40 -3.00
CA VAL A 388 20.56 -11.82 -3.19
C VAL A 388 22.00 -11.88 -3.67
N THR A 389 22.92 -12.31 -2.80
CA THR A 389 24.35 -12.39 -3.11
C THR A 389 24.78 -13.74 -3.68
N SER A 390 23.96 -14.80 -3.53
CA SER A 390 24.15 -16.05 -4.25
C SER A 390 22.84 -16.81 -4.47
N GLY A 391 22.62 -17.26 -5.70
CA GLY A 391 21.49 -18.10 -6.10
C GLY A 391 20.23 -17.30 -6.46
N THR A 392 19.06 -17.76 -6.00
CA THR A 392 17.77 -17.08 -6.25
C THR A 392 16.87 -17.12 -5.02
N LYS A 393 16.10 -16.05 -4.80
CA LYS A 393 15.03 -15.98 -3.78
C LYS A 393 13.67 -16.04 -4.47
N TRP A 394 12.89 -17.06 -4.14
CA TRP A 394 11.49 -17.16 -4.49
C TRP A 394 10.63 -16.90 -3.25
N ILE A 395 9.68 -16.00 -3.38
CA ILE A 395 8.65 -15.73 -2.39
C ILE A 395 7.27 -15.76 -3.05
N ALA A 396 6.23 -15.91 -2.22
CA ALA A 396 4.90 -15.48 -2.58
C ALA A 396 4.33 -14.58 -1.48
N ASN A 397 3.56 -13.57 -1.86
CA ASN A 397 2.94 -12.60 -0.98
C ASN A 397 1.43 -12.60 -1.22
N ASN A 398 0.69 -12.80 -0.13
CA ASN A 398 -0.76 -12.72 -0.07
C ASN A 398 -1.11 -11.48 0.75
N TRP A 399 -1.62 -10.46 0.07
CA TRP A 399 -2.07 -9.22 0.71
C TRP A 399 -3.54 -9.34 1.06
N ILE A 400 -3.93 -8.83 2.23
CA ILE A 400 -5.33 -8.84 2.66
C ILE A 400 -5.87 -7.41 2.60
N ASN A 401 -6.82 -7.16 1.70
CA ASN A 401 -7.30 -5.82 1.38
C ASN A 401 -8.51 -5.42 2.22
N VAL A 402 -8.43 -4.25 2.87
CA VAL A 402 -9.53 -3.66 3.65
C VAL A 402 -9.48 -2.15 3.44
N ASP A 403 -10.61 -1.58 3.01
CA ASP A 403 -10.75 -0.13 2.89
C ASP A 403 -10.82 0.52 4.29
N PRO A 404 -10.01 1.55 4.59
CA PRO A 404 -10.10 2.29 5.85
C PRO A 404 -11.50 2.85 6.13
N SER A 405 -12.27 3.17 5.08
CA SER A 405 -13.71 3.40 5.22
C SER A 405 -14.47 2.08 5.32
N ARG A 406 -14.79 1.70 6.56
CA ARG A 406 -15.68 0.56 6.90
C ARG A 406 -17.00 0.57 6.12
N ALA A 407 -17.52 1.74 5.79
CA ALA A 407 -18.72 1.90 4.96
C ALA A 407 -18.47 1.54 3.48
N ARG A 408 -17.35 1.97 2.88
CA ARG A 408 -16.98 1.57 1.51
C ARG A 408 -16.68 0.07 1.42
N GLN A 409 -15.98 -0.50 2.41
CA GLN A 409 -15.76 -1.95 2.48
C GLN A 409 -17.09 -2.74 2.57
N ALA A 410 -18.06 -2.26 3.36
CA ALA A 410 -19.37 -2.90 3.49
C ALA A 410 -20.17 -2.87 2.17
N LEU A 411 -20.23 -1.71 1.52
CA LEU A 411 -20.89 -1.54 0.21
C LEU A 411 -20.22 -2.41 -0.87
N PHE A 412 -18.89 -2.47 -0.89
CA PHE A 412 -18.13 -3.32 -1.81
C PHE A 412 -18.45 -4.82 -1.60
N GLN A 413 -18.42 -5.32 -0.36
CA GLN A 413 -18.77 -6.72 -0.09
C GLN A 413 -20.22 -7.06 -0.46
N GLN A 414 -21.16 -6.17 -0.16
CA GLN A 414 -22.57 -6.33 -0.52
C GLN A 414 -22.77 -6.36 -2.05
N GLU A 415 -22.09 -5.49 -2.78
CA GLU A 415 -22.18 -5.42 -4.24
C GLU A 415 -21.51 -6.63 -4.92
N MET A 416 -20.35 -7.10 -4.41
CA MET A 416 -19.73 -8.33 -4.91
C MET A 416 -20.63 -9.55 -4.67
N ALA A 417 -21.32 -9.62 -3.51
CA ALA A 417 -22.30 -10.67 -3.23
C ALA A 417 -23.54 -10.59 -4.15
N ARG A 418 -24.00 -9.38 -4.51
CA ARG A 418 -25.10 -9.18 -5.48
C ARG A 418 -24.71 -9.67 -6.87
N LEU A 419 -23.55 -9.25 -7.38
CA LEU A 419 -23.06 -9.66 -8.70
C LEU A 419 -22.83 -11.17 -8.81
N ALA A 420 -22.38 -11.82 -7.74
CA ALA A 420 -22.24 -13.28 -7.69
C ALA A 420 -23.58 -14.03 -7.78
N GLN A 421 -24.68 -13.43 -7.30
CA GLN A 421 -26.03 -14.01 -7.41
C GLN A 421 -26.65 -13.79 -8.80
N GLU A 422 -26.38 -12.65 -9.43
CA GLU A 422 -26.93 -12.29 -10.75
C GLU A 422 -26.25 -12.99 -11.93
N GLY A 423 -24.98 -13.43 -11.79
CA GLY A 423 -24.25 -14.13 -12.85
C GLY A 423 -24.80 -15.53 -13.20
N GLY A 424 -25.54 -16.17 -12.30
CA GLY A 424 -26.04 -17.54 -12.47
C GLY A 424 -24.94 -18.61 -12.46
N THR A 425 -25.31 -19.89 -12.58
CA THR A 425 -24.36 -21.02 -12.49
C THR A 425 -23.55 -21.28 -13.77
N ASP A 426 -24.02 -20.80 -14.93
CA ASP A 426 -23.40 -21.05 -16.25
C ASP A 426 -22.62 -19.85 -16.81
N SER A 427 -22.55 -18.71 -16.11
CA SER A 427 -21.65 -17.62 -16.48
C SER A 427 -20.76 -17.23 -15.30
N GLN A 428 -19.45 -17.25 -15.49
CA GLN A 428 -18.53 -16.62 -14.54
C GLN A 428 -18.62 -15.10 -14.78
N PRO A 429 -19.17 -14.31 -13.84
CA PRO A 429 -19.33 -12.88 -14.05
C PRO A 429 -17.94 -12.23 -14.07
N GLU A 430 -17.48 -11.66 -15.20
CA GLU A 430 -16.12 -11.11 -15.30
C GLU A 430 -15.86 -10.01 -14.25
N TRP A 431 -15.15 -10.43 -13.21
CA TRP A 431 -14.85 -9.80 -11.94
C TRP A 431 -13.83 -8.65 -12.19
N ALA A 432 -13.98 -7.49 -11.55
CA ALA A 432 -13.16 -6.32 -11.93
C ALA A 432 -11.66 -6.49 -11.61
N LEU A 433 -11.33 -7.16 -10.51
CA LEU A 433 -9.98 -7.64 -10.22
C LEU A 433 -9.42 -8.50 -11.37
N ASP A 434 -10.26 -9.18 -12.14
CA ASP A 434 -9.89 -10.12 -13.21
C ASP A 434 -10.03 -9.48 -14.60
N ARG A 435 -10.48 -8.22 -14.70
CA ARG A 435 -10.06 -7.37 -15.83
C ARG A 435 -8.66 -6.83 -15.58
N ALA A 436 -8.37 -6.39 -14.35
CA ALA A 436 -7.02 -5.96 -13.95
C ALA A 436 -6.00 -7.11 -13.97
N TYR A 437 -6.44 -8.34 -13.70
CA TYR A 437 -5.62 -9.55 -13.63
C TYR A 437 -6.16 -10.65 -14.56
N ARG A 438 -6.65 -10.35 -15.78
CA ARG A 438 -7.18 -11.39 -16.69
C ARG A 438 -6.11 -12.44 -17.02
N ASP A 439 -4.88 -11.98 -17.22
CA ASP A 439 -3.69 -12.81 -17.42
C ASP A 439 -3.27 -13.59 -16.15
N ALA A 440 -3.94 -13.40 -15.01
CA ALA A 440 -3.73 -14.17 -13.79
C ALA A 440 -4.48 -15.52 -13.76
N ARG A 441 -5.14 -15.92 -14.85
CA ARG A 441 -5.52 -17.32 -15.07
C ARG A 441 -4.38 -18.14 -15.68
N VAL A 442 -4.27 -19.40 -15.28
CA VAL A 442 -3.46 -20.41 -15.99
C VAL A 442 -4.46 -21.47 -16.39
N GLU A 443 -4.65 -21.66 -17.70
CA GLU A 443 -5.33 -22.85 -18.21
C GLU A 443 -4.38 -24.05 -18.06
N LEU A 444 -4.88 -25.15 -17.49
CA LEU A 444 -4.14 -26.38 -17.15
C LEU A 444 -4.68 -27.57 -17.96
#